data_AF-A0A968L6X6-F1
#
_entry.id   AF-A0A968L6X6-F1
#
_cell.length_a   1.000
_cell.length_b   1.000
_cell.length_c   1.000
_cell.angle_alpha   90.00
_cell.angle_beta   90.00
_cell.angle_gamma   90.00
#
_symmetry.space_group_name_H-M   'P 1'
#
loop_
_entity.id
_entity.type
_entity.pdbx_description
1 polymer ?
#
loop_
_entity_poly.entity_id
_entity_poly.type
_entity_poly.pdbx_seq_one_letter_code
_entity_poly.pdbx_strand_id
1 'polypeptide(L)'
;MDLNLVRLQLSLSPAAACLLQPLVTGHGGIFEAALLRTGCTAPVCDCAGCLQHAGCLASSLLSRSLSPDPELLRRYQKPSVPFMFSQPQAGEPIVHLTLAGPACDALALFADTLEAVAGEQVRTRLQAFDYQEQLIPLQFQADGQCSNLPLLSLAELFEQYHSLFVGCRSVEVVFQTPLRLRHNGRELQQLQPAVLIRGLLRRLSSLAAYYGTAGDTDRLATLAARADEVMLVTCEPAVACRRGVCGRYQLNGPFEEFGPYMALGSLVHLGKGAAYGQGRFSVVPLL
;
A
#
# COMPACT_ATOMS: atom_id res chain seq x y z
N MET A 1 -4.18 -2.05 16.31
CA MET A 1 -4.87 -1.63 15.07
C MET A 1 -5.02 -2.87 14.24
N ASP A 2 -6.14 -3.06 13.56
CA ASP A 2 -6.30 -4.25 12.72
C ASP A 2 -6.88 -3.89 11.36
N LEU A 3 -6.34 -4.52 10.33
CA LEU A 3 -6.64 -4.28 8.94
C LEU A 3 -6.26 -5.55 8.17
N ASN A 4 -7.23 -6.16 7.50
CA ASN A 4 -6.95 -7.31 6.67
C ASN A 4 -6.29 -6.88 5.36
N LEU A 5 -5.28 -7.62 4.94
CA LEU A 5 -4.60 -7.46 3.66
C LEU A 5 -4.74 -8.73 2.84
N VAL A 6 -4.86 -8.57 1.53
CA VAL A 6 -4.63 -9.63 0.55
C VAL A 6 -3.46 -9.18 -0.30
N ARG A 7 -2.40 -9.96 -0.34
CA ARG A 7 -1.22 -9.68 -1.19
C ARG A 7 -1.24 -10.62 -2.37
N LEU A 8 -1.15 -10.08 -3.58
CA LEU A 8 -1.27 -10.80 -4.83
C LEU A 8 -0.03 -10.62 -5.68
N GLN A 9 0.31 -11.67 -6.43
CA GLN A 9 1.23 -11.63 -7.54
C GLN A 9 0.49 -11.96 -8.83
N LEU A 10 0.67 -11.12 -9.83
CA LEU A 10 0.18 -11.31 -11.18
C LEU A 10 1.36 -11.48 -12.13
N SER A 11 1.46 -12.66 -12.75
CA SER A 11 2.38 -12.91 -13.85
C SER A 11 1.72 -12.52 -15.18
N LEU A 12 2.44 -11.79 -16.04
CA LEU A 12 1.89 -11.20 -17.26
C LEU A 12 2.68 -11.64 -18.49
N SER A 13 2.10 -11.45 -19.68
CA SER A 13 2.90 -11.37 -20.89
C SER A 13 3.70 -10.05 -20.93
N PRO A 14 4.82 -9.97 -21.66
CA PRO A 14 5.57 -8.72 -21.79
C PRO A 14 4.74 -7.54 -22.32
N ALA A 15 3.79 -7.80 -23.22
CA ALA A 15 2.89 -6.78 -23.76
C ALA A 15 1.92 -6.24 -22.69
N ALA A 16 1.30 -7.14 -21.92
CA ALA A 16 0.41 -6.77 -20.82
C ALA A 16 1.15 -6.04 -19.69
N ALA A 17 2.38 -6.46 -19.36
CA ALA A 17 3.22 -5.77 -18.39
C ALA A 17 3.48 -4.31 -18.79
N CYS A 18 3.71 -4.04 -20.08
CA CYS A 18 3.88 -2.68 -20.60
C CYS A 18 2.61 -1.82 -20.37
N LEU A 19 1.42 -2.39 -20.60
CA LEU A 19 0.13 -1.70 -20.39
C LEU A 19 -0.12 -1.38 -18.90
N LEU A 20 0.34 -2.25 -17.99
CA LEU A 20 0.20 -2.05 -16.54
C LEU A 20 1.35 -1.26 -15.89
N GLN A 21 2.43 -0.98 -16.63
CA GLN A 21 3.59 -0.22 -16.15
C GLN A 21 3.23 1.15 -15.52
N PRO A 22 2.23 1.91 -16.02
CA PRO A 22 1.80 3.16 -15.37
C PRO A 22 1.40 2.96 -13.89
N LEU A 23 0.80 1.81 -13.55
CA LEU A 23 0.29 1.52 -12.21
C LEU A 23 1.38 1.35 -11.18
N VAL A 24 2.59 0.99 -11.59
CA VAL A 24 3.74 0.80 -10.69
C VAL A 24 4.73 1.97 -10.74
N THR A 25 4.45 2.98 -11.57
CA THR A 25 5.29 4.17 -11.76
C THR A 25 4.60 5.47 -11.30
N GLY A 26 3.45 5.38 -10.65
CA GLY A 26 2.76 6.51 -10.01
C GLY A 26 1.54 7.04 -10.76
N HIS A 27 1.07 6.34 -11.80
CA HIS A 27 0.00 6.81 -12.69
C HIS A 27 -1.19 5.84 -12.70
N GLY A 28 -2.22 6.14 -11.90
CA GLY A 28 -3.39 5.28 -11.75
C GLY A 28 -4.57 5.56 -12.67
N GLY A 29 -4.59 6.68 -13.41
CA GLY A 29 -5.82 7.17 -14.06
C GLY A 29 -6.47 6.20 -15.04
N ILE A 30 -5.68 5.42 -15.78
CA ILE A 30 -6.20 4.39 -16.70
C ILE A 30 -6.93 3.29 -15.92
N PHE A 31 -6.34 2.82 -14.82
CA PHE A 31 -6.93 1.80 -13.96
C PHE A 31 -8.15 2.33 -13.22
N GLU A 32 -8.12 3.54 -12.65
CA GLU A 32 -9.27 4.13 -11.96
C GLU A 32 -10.47 4.26 -12.90
N ALA A 33 -10.25 4.72 -14.14
CA ALA A 33 -11.30 4.79 -15.15
C ALA A 33 -11.80 3.40 -15.59
N ALA A 34 -10.90 2.41 -15.70
CA ALA A 34 -11.29 1.04 -15.99
C ALA A 34 -12.10 0.41 -14.85
N LEU A 35 -11.69 0.62 -13.60
CA LEU A 35 -12.38 0.10 -12.41
C LEU A 35 -13.82 0.60 -12.33
N LEU A 36 -14.02 1.90 -12.59
CA LEU A 36 -15.35 2.49 -12.64
C LEU A 36 -16.19 1.89 -13.79
N ARG A 37 -15.61 1.69 -14.98
CA ARG A 37 -16.34 1.08 -16.12
C ARG A 37 -16.70 -0.37 -15.85
N THR A 38 -15.76 -1.17 -15.35
CA THR A 38 -15.97 -2.61 -15.08
C THR A 38 -16.99 -2.83 -13.98
N GLY A 39 -16.98 -2.00 -12.93
CA GLY A 39 -17.97 -2.09 -11.85
C GLY A 39 -19.30 -1.39 -12.12
N CYS A 40 -19.46 -0.72 -13.27
CA CYS A 40 -20.69 -0.03 -13.61
C CYS A 40 -21.69 -0.99 -14.25
N THR A 41 -22.91 -1.01 -13.74
CA THR A 41 -24.03 -1.76 -14.32
C THR A 41 -24.82 -0.94 -15.35
N ALA A 42 -24.52 0.35 -15.49
CA ALA A 42 -25.22 1.27 -16.40
C ALA A 42 -24.43 1.47 -17.72
N PRO A 43 -25.12 1.51 -18.88
CA PRO A 43 -24.48 1.56 -20.20
C PRO A 43 -23.81 2.91 -20.53
N VAL A 44 -24.32 4.02 -19.97
CA VAL A 44 -23.72 5.35 -20.05
C VAL A 44 -23.89 6.00 -18.69
N CYS A 45 -22.78 6.27 -18.01
CA CYS A 45 -22.81 6.84 -16.67
C CYS A 45 -21.75 7.92 -16.52
N ASP A 46 -22.18 9.11 -16.09
CA ASP A 46 -21.28 10.05 -15.43
C ASP A 46 -21.33 9.75 -13.93
N CYS A 47 -20.24 9.22 -13.38
CA CYS A 47 -20.17 8.87 -11.96
C CYS A 47 -20.48 10.08 -11.06
N ALA A 48 -20.17 11.31 -11.49
CA ALA A 48 -20.41 12.51 -10.69
C ALA A 48 -21.90 12.79 -10.44
N GLY A 49 -22.78 12.38 -11.37
CA GLY A 49 -24.23 12.57 -11.28
C GLY A 49 -25.02 11.29 -10.96
N CYS A 50 -24.33 10.18 -10.67
CA CYS A 50 -24.99 8.88 -10.52
C CYS A 50 -25.78 8.76 -9.20
N LEU A 51 -27.07 8.44 -9.29
CA LEU A 51 -27.93 8.25 -8.11
C LEU A 51 -27.52 7.05 -7.24
N GLN A 52 -26.81 6.07 -7.81
CA GLN A 52 -26.32 4.89 -7.09
C GLN A 52 -24.91 5.06 -6.54
N HIS A 53 -24.30 6.25 -6.66
CA HIS A 53 -22.91 6.50 -6.29
C HIS A 53 -22.58 6.09 -4.85
N ALA A 54 -23.48 6.30 -3.90
CA ALA A 54 -23.27 5.96 -2.49
C ALA A 54 -23.16 4.45 -2.21
N GLY A 55 -23.79 3.60 -3.03
CA GLY A 55 -23.76 2.13 -2.89
C GLY A 55 -22.86 1.42 -3.91
N CYS A 56 -22.23 2.17 -4.82
CA CYS A 56 -21.40 1.60 -5.88
C CYS A 56 -20.04 1.16 -5.33
N LEU A 57 -19.74 -0.14 -5.41
CA LEU A 57 -18.48 -0.72 -4.94
C LEU A 57 -17.25 -0.10 -5.64
N ALA A 58 -17.29 0.08 -6.97
CA ALA A 58 -16.16 0.68 -7.69
C ALA A 58 -15.91 2.14 -7.26
N SER A 59 -16.98 2.90 -7.03
CA SER A 59 -16.87 4.27 -6.55
C SER A 59 -16.34 4.32 -5.11
N SER A 60 -16.84 3.48 -4.21
CA SER A 60 -16.42 3.49 -2.81
C SER A 60 -14.93 3.17 -2.61
N LEU A 61 -14.34 2.36 -3.51
CA LEU A 61 -12.90 2.07 -3.53
C LEU A 61 -12.04 3.30 -3.93
N LEU A 62 -12.61 4.27 -4.65
CA LEU A 62 -11.90 5.45 -5.18
C LEU A 62 -12.30 6.77 -4.52
N SER A 63 -13.49 6.85 -3.93
CA SER A 63 -14.12 8.11 -3.50
C SER A 63 -13.36 8.85 -2.42
N ARG A 64 -12.48 8.14 -1.66
CA ARG A 64 -11.72 8.69 -0.52
C ARG A 64 -12.64 9.50 0.41
N SER A 65 -13.87 9.01 0.57
CA SER A 65 -14.91 9.68 1.36
C SER A 65 -14.41 9.93 2.76
N LEU A 66 -14.60 11.15 3.26
CA LEU A 66 -14.23 11.49 4.61
C LEU A 66 -15.23 10.91 5.61
N SER A 67 -14.74 10.48 6.77
CA SER A 67 -15.62 9.99 7.83
C SER A 67 -16.48 11.14 8.36
N PRO A 68 -17.76 10.89 8.69
CA PRO A 68 -18.57 11.86 9.41
C PRO A 68 -18.09 12.09 10.86
N ASP A 69 -17.23 11.21 11.40
CA ASP A 69 -16.63 11.36 12.72
C ASP A 69 -15.65 12.55 12.76
N PRO A 70 -15.91 13.60 13.59
CA PRO A 70 -15.05 14.77 13.70
C PRO A 70 -13.62 14.45 14.15
N GLU A 71 -13.42 13.47 15.03
CA GLU A 71 -12.08 13.13 15.54
C GLU A 71 -11.22 12.49 14.43
N LEU A 72 -11.81 11.56 13.68
CA LEU A 72 -11.16 10.91 12.55
C LEU A 72 -10.90 11.93 11.42
N LEU A 73 -11.88 12.77 11.09
CA LEU A 73 -11.75 13.83 10.10
C LEU A 73 -10.63 14.82 10.45
N ARG A 74 -10.54 15.24 11.72
CA ARG A 74 -9.47 16.14 12.19
C ARG A 74 -8.09 15.55 11.94
N ARG A 75 -7.94 14.24 12.16
CA ARG A 75 -6.66 13.51 12.03
C ARG A 75 -6.31 13.17 10.58
N TYR A 76 -7.31 12.80 9.76
CA TYR A 76 -7.11 12.22 8.44
C TYR A 76 -7.97 12.88 7.36
N GLN A 77 -7.55 14.03 6.86
CA GLN A 77 -8.31 14.81 5.89
C GLN A 77 -8.16 14.33 4.42
N LYS A 78 -7.33 13.32 4.17
CA LYS A 78 -7.05 12.75 2.83
C LYS A 78 -6.75 11.25 2.96
N PRO A 79 -7.78 10.39 3.14
CA PRO A 79 -7.58 8.96 3.17
C PRO A 79 -6.94 8.48 1.87
N SER A 80 -6.09 7.47 1.99
CA SER A 80 -5.54 6.76 0.82
C SER A 80 -6.57 5.79 0.28
N VAL A 81 -6.46 5.41 -0.98
CA VAL A 81 -7.25 4.27 -1.49
C VAL A 81 -6.79 2.96 -0.82
N PRO A 82 -7.68 1.96 -0.67
CA PRO A 82 -7.40 0.71 0.03
C PRO A 82 -6.67 -0.34 -0.83
N PHE A 83 -5.82 0.10 -1.76
CA PHE A 83 -5.03 -0.81 -2.59
C PHE A 83 -3.70 -0.18 -2.99
N MET A 84 -2.73 -1.04 -3.29
CA MET A 84 -1.39 -0.65 -3.71
C MET A 84 -0.86 -1.58 -4.80
N PHE A 85 -0.40 -0.99 -5.91
CA PHE A 85 0.38 -1.69 -6.92
C PHE A 85 1.88 -1.57 -6.63
N SER A 86 2.64 -2.61 -6.94
CA SER A 86 4.11 -2.60 -6.99
C SER A 86 4.62 -3.56 -8.06
N GLN A 87 5.91 -3.47 -8.35
CA GLN A 87 6.62 -4.40 -9.21
C GLN A 87 7.85 -4.87 -8.43
N PRO A 88 8.08 -6.20 -8.27
CA PRO A 88 9.17 -6.73 -7.47
C PRO A 88 10.53 -6.24 -7.98
N GLN A 89 10.73 -6.32 -9.29
CA GLN A 89 11.92 -5.88 -9.99
C GLN A 89 11.55 -5.24 -11.34
N ALA A 90 12.20 -4.11 -11.65
CA ALA A 90 11.94 -3.38 -12.88
C ALA A 90 12.24 -4.24 -14.12
N GLY A 91 11.31 -4.26 -15.07
CA GLY A 91 11.45 -5.01 -16.32
C GLY A 91 10.96 -6.46 -16.26
N GLU A 92 10.67 -6.99 -15.07
CA GLU A 92 9.99 -8.29 -14.97
C GLU A 92 8.50 -8.14 -15.30
N PRO A 93 7.89 -9.11 -16.02
CA PRO A 93 6.47 -9.09 -16.34
C PRO A 93 5.63 -9.56 -15.14
N ILE A 94 5.92 -9.01 -13.96
CA ILE A 94 5.27 -9.33 -12.69
C ILE A 94 4.77 -8.04 -12.06
N VAL A 95 3.51 -8.02 -11.67
CA VAL A 95 2.92 -6.93 -10.89
C VAL A 95 2.38 -7.51 -9.59
N HIS A 96 2.65 -6.82 -8.48
CA HIS A 96 2.08 -7.10 -7.18
C HIS A 96 0.91 -6.16 -6.92
N LEU A 97 -0.13 -6.68 -6.28
CA LEU A 97 -1.30 -5.93 -5.84
C LEU A 97 -1.58 -6.27 -4.37
N THR A 98 -1.54 -5.28 -3.49
CA THR A 98 -1.99 -5.41 -2.12
C THR A 98 -3.37 -4.76 -2.01
N LEU A 99 -4.38 -5.52 -1.60
CA LEU A 99 -5.71 -5.05 -1.25
C LEU A 99 -5.81 -4.92 0.27
N ALA A 100 -6.57 -3.94 0.76
CA ALA A 100 -6.74 -3.68 2.18
C ALA A 100 -8.23 -3.53 2.54
N GLY A 101 -8.64 -4.12 3.67
CA GLY A 101 -10.00 -3.97 4.19
C GLY A 101 -11.07 -4.36 3.17
N PRO A 102 -12.10 -3.53 2.91
CA PRO A 102 -13.17 -3.84 1.95
C PRO A 102 -12.70 -4.10 0.51
N ALA A 103 -11.47 -3.68 0.14
CA ALA A 103 -10.93 -4.00 -1.17
C ALA A 103 -10.64 -5.49 -1.33
N CYS A 104 -10.44 -6.24 -0.24
CA CYS A 104 -10.22 -7.68 -0.29
C CYS A 104 -11.45 -8.41 -0.85
N ASP A 105 -12.65 -7.96 -0.49
CA ASP A 105 -13.92 -8.52 -0.96
C ASP A 105 -14.19 -8.19 -2.45
N ALA A 106 -13.49 -7.19 -2.98
CA ALA A 106 -13.63 -6.74 -4.36
C ALA A 106 -12.65 -7.45 -5.33
N LEU A 107 -12.01 -8.56 -4.93
CA LEU A 107 -11.01 -9.26 -5.75
C LEU A 107 -11.48 -9.55 -7.18
N ALA A 108 -12.71 -10.02 -7.35
CA ALA A 108 -13.28 -10.31 -8.66
C ALA A 108 -13.29 -9.06 -9.57
N LEU A 109 -13.73 -7.93 -9.02
CA LEU A 109 -13.76 -6.64 -9.73
C LEU A 109 -12.33 -6.17 -10.09
N PHE A 110 -11.36 -6.34 -9.20
CA PHE A 110 -9.95 -6.04 -9.49
C PHE A 110 -9.40 -6.93 -10.61
N ALA A 111 -9.69 -8.24 -10.57
CA ALA A 111 -9.27 -9.17 -11.61
C ALA A 111 -9.86 -8.77 -12.97
N ASP A 112 -11.16 -8.55 -13.07
CA ASP A 112 -11.83 -8.16 -14.32
C ASP A 112 -11.32 -6.81 -14.84
N THR A 113 -11.03 -5.88 -13.94
CA THR A 113 -10.44 -4.58 -14.30
C THR A 113 -9.03 -4.75 -14.85
N LEU A 114 -8.22 -5.60 -14.23
CA LEU A 114 -6.88 -5.89 -14.72
C LEU A 114 -6.91 -6.61 -16.07
N GLU A 115 -7.84 -7.54 -16.30
CA GLU A 115 -8.05 -8.17 -17.61
C GLU A 115 -8.40 -7.13 -18.69
N ALA A 116 -9.31 -6.21 -18.36
CA ALA A 116 -9.70 -5.14 -19.28
C ALA A 116 -8.54 -4.19 -19.64
N VAL A 117 -7.63 -3.91 -18.70
CA VAL A 117 -6.47 -3.03 -18.95
C VAL A 117 -5.33 -3.79 -19.63
N ALA A 118 -5.06 -5.04 -19.21
CA ALA A 118 -3.97 -5.85 -19.72
C ALA A 118 -4.26 -6.46 -21.10
N GLY A 119 -5.54 -6.62 -21.46
CA GLY A 119 -5.96 -7.27 -22.70
C GLY A 119 -5.69 -8.78 -22.73
N GLU A 120 -5.51 -9.41 -21.58
CA GLU A 120 -5.29 -10.85 -21.42
C GLU A 120 -5.98 -11.40 -20.17
N GLN A 121 -6.13 -12.72 -20.09
CA GLN A 121 -6.67 -13.38 -18.90
C GLN A 121 -5.70 -13.27 -17.72
N VAL A 122 -6.20 -12.79 -16.58
CA VAL A 122 -5.44 -12.48 -15.36
C VAL A 122 -5.75 -13.48 -14.26
N ARG A 123 -7.01 -13.95 -14.16
CA ARG A 123 -7.46 -14.83 -13.06
C ARG A 123 -6.62 -16.10 -12.91
N THR A 124 -6.22 -16.73 -14.02
CA THR A 124 -5.40 -17.95 -14.02
C THR A 124 -3.92 -17.70 -13.70
N ARG A 125 -3.49 -16.44 -13.70
CA ARG A 125 -2.11 -16.01 -13.45
C ARG A 125 -1.96 -15.24 -12.13
N LEU A 126 -3.05 -15.10 -11.38
CA LEU A 126 -3.07 -14.54 -10.04
C LEU A 126 -2.73 -15.61 -9.00
N GLN A 127 -1.79 -15.26 -8.13
CA GLN A 127 -1.42 -16.02 -6.94
C GLN A 127 -1.49 -15.09 -5.73
N ALA A 128 -1.70 -15.63 -4.54
CA ALA A 128 -1.68 -14.87 -3.29
C ALA A 128 -0.48 -15.26 -2.43
N PHE A 129 0.01 -14.31 -1.63
CA PHE A 129 0.99 -14.58 -0.58
C PHE A 129 0.28 -14.95 0.72
N ASP A 130 0.78 -15.96 1.42
CA ASP A 130 0.39 -16.27 2.80
C ASP A 130 1.26 -15.54 3.84
N TYR A 131 1.09 -15.87 5.13
CA TYR A 131 1.87 -15.30 6.24
C TYR A 131 3.37 -15.63 6.18
N GLN A 132 3.77 -16.67 5.44
CA GLN A 132 5.14 -17.09 5.27
C GLN A 132 5.76 -16.55 3.97
N GLU A 133 5.05 -15.62 3.31
CA GLU A 133 5.40 -15.10 1.98
C GLU A 133 5.47 -16.18 0.89
N GLN A 134 4.78 -17.30 1.07
CA GLN A 134 4.66 -18.34 0.05
C GLN A 134 3.54 -18.02 -0.92
N LEU A 135 3.79 -18.25 -2.21
CA LEU A 135 2.80 -18.08 -3.26
C LEU A 135 1.89 -19.29 -3.34
N ILE A 136 0.59 -19.05 -3.18
CA ILE A 136 -0.46 -20.05 -3.36
C ILE A 136 -1.32 -19.71 -4.59
N PRO A 137 -1.73 -20.71 -5.38
CA PRO A 137 -2.67 -20.50 -6.48
C PRO A 137 -4.07 -20.17 -5.95
N LEU A 138 -4.76 -19.24 -6.60
CA LEU A 138 -6.14 -18.88 -6.25
C LEU A 138 -7.16 -19.78 -6.96
N GLN A 139 -8.24 -20.11 -6.25
CA GLN A 139 -9.34 -20.95 -6.74
C GLN A 139 -10.57 -20.08 -6.97
N PHE A 140 -10.73 -19.61 -8.21
CA PHE A 140 -11.91 -18.87 -8.63
C PHE A 140 -13.08 -19.80 -8.93
N GLN A 141 -14.25 -19.47 -8.38
CA GLN A 141 -15.52 -20.13 -8.63
C GLN A 141 -16.23 -19.54 -9.85
N ALA A 142 -17.30 -20.19 -10.31
CA ALA A 142 -18.05 -19.79 -11.51
C ALA A 142 -18.72 -18.41 -11.37
N ASP A 143 -19.04 -17.99 -10.16
CA ASP A 143 -19.57 -16.66 -9.83
C ASP A 143 -18.48 -15.59 -9.68
N GLY A 144 -17.22 -15.97 -9.87
CA GLY A 144 -16.05 -15.09 -9.78
C GLY A 144 -15.47 -14.94 -8.38
N GLN A 145 -16.08 -15.52 -7.33
CA GLN A 145 -15.54 -15.51 -5.96
C GLN A 145 -14.30 -16.41 -5.84
N CYS A 146 -13.48 -16.19 -4.80
CA CYS A 146 -12.27 -16.97 -4.54
C CYS A 146 -12.41 -17.73 -3.22
N SER A 147 -12.30 -19.07 -3.25
CA SER A 147 -12.59 -19.92 -2.08
C SER A 147 -11.42 -20.09 -1.10
N ASN A 148 -10.19 -19.78 -1.52
CA ASN A 148 -8.97 -19.99 -0.72
C ASN A 148 -8.13 -18.72 -0.55
N LEU A 149 -8.78 -17.56 -0.47
CA LEU A 149 -8.09 -16.27 -0.38
C LEU A 149 -7.45 -16.08 1.00
N PRO A 150 -6.11 -15.95 1.12
CA PRO A 150 -5.46 -15.67 2.39
C PRO A 150 -5.76 -14.24 2.83
N LEU A 151 -6.42 -14.10 3.98
CA LEU A 151 -6.61 -12.82 4.65
C LEU A 151 -5.52 -12.66 5.70
N LEU A 152 -4.62 -11.70 5.48
CA LEU A 152 -3.52 -11.41 6.37
C LEU A 152 -3.91 -10.29 7.33
N SER A 153 -4.09 -10.60 8.61
CA SER A 153 -4.31 -9.59 9.64
C SER A 153 -3.02 -8.78 9.87
N LEU A 154 -3.15 -7.46 9.81
CA LEU A 154 -2.04 -6.55 10.12
C LEU A 154 -1.61 -6.66 11.59
N ALA A 155 -2.50 -7.06 12.50
CA ALA A 155 -2.14 -7.33 13.90
C ALA A 155 -1.28 -8.60 14.03
N GLU A 156 -1.63 -9.69 13.33
CA GLU A 156 -0.83 -10.92 13.35
C GLU A 156 0.54 -10.73 12.66
N LEU A 157 0.56 -10.01 11.53
CA LEU A 157 1.81 -9.62 10.87
C LEU A 157 2.68 -8.74 11.78
N PHE A 158 2.08 -7.87 12.59
CA PHE A 158 2.83 -7.06 13.56
C PHE A 158 3.58 -7.93 14.55
N GLU A 159 2.92 -8.93 15.14
CA GLU A 159 3.53 -9.86 16.10
C GLU A 159 4.66 -10.68 15.45
N GLN A 160 4.44 -11.15 14.21
CA GLN A 160 5.47 -11.85 13.44
C GLN A 160 6.69 -10.96 13.21
N TYR A 161 6.50 -9.72 12.76
CA TYR A 161 7.61 -8.80 12.55
C TYR A 161 8.27 -8.35 13.85
N HIS A 162 7.52 -8.22 14.96
CA HIS A 162 8.07 -7.86 16.26
C HIS A 162 9.23 -8.77 16.68
N SER A 163 9.10 -10.07 16.45
CA SER A 163 10.15 -11.05 16.73
C SER A 163 11.49 -10.76 16.02
N LEU A 164 11.46 -10.13 14.83
CA LEU A 164 12.66 -9.79 14.06
C LEU A 164 13.40 -8.55 14.59
N PHE A 165 12.73 -7.73 15.39
CA PHE A 165 13.27 -6.46 15.88
C PHE A 165 13.52 -6.45 17.40
N VAL A 166 13.39 -7.58 18.10
CA VAL A 166 13.69 -7.65 19.55
C VAL A 166 15.10 -7.14 19.84
N GLY A 167 15.23 -6.15 20.73
CA GLY A 167 16.50 -5.49 21.06
C GLY A 167 17.11 -4.64 19.95
N CYS A 168 16.43 -4.47 18.80
CA CYS A 168 16.98 -3.82 17.63
C CYS A 168 17.15 -2.30 17.84
N ARG A 169 18.36 -1.81 17.55
CA ARG A 169 18.73 -0.39 17.66
C ARG A 169 19.10 0.26 16.34
N SER A 170 19.22 -0.51 15.27
CA SER A 170 19.60 0.00 13.96
C SER A 170 18.94 -0.80 12.86
N VAL A 171 18.58 -0.13 11.77
CA VAL A 171 17.95 -0.76 10.60
C VAL A 171 18.56 -0.22 9.32
N GLU A 172 18.60 -1.06 8.30
CA GLU A 172 18.79 -0.60 6.92
C GLU A 172 17.41 -0.44 6.28
N VAL A 173 17.22 0.68 5.60
CA VAL A 173 16.03 1.01 4.82
C VAL A 173 16.45 1.26 3.38
N VAL A 174 15.86 0.53 2.45
CA VAL A 174 16.10 0.72 1.01
C VAL A 174 14.81 1.14 0.34
N PHE A 175 14.78 2.37 -0.18
CA PHE A 175 13.67 2.89 -1.00
C PHE A 175 13.87 2.50 -2.45
N GLN A 176 13.15 1.47 -2.92
CA GLN A 176 13.25 0.98 -4.30
C GLN A 176 12.52 1.89 -5.29
N THR A 177 11.52 2.65 -4.84
CA THR A 177 10.84 3.65 -5.65
C THR A 177 10.76 4.99 -4.92
N PRO A 178 10.64 6.12 -5.65
CA PRO A 178 10.67 7.45 -5.04
C PRO A 178 9.70 7.66 -3.88
N LEU A 179 10.24 7.86 -2.68
CA LEU A 179 9.48 8.30 -1.51
C LEU A 179 9.19 9.80 -1.63
N ARG A 180 7.90 10.13 -1.75
CA ARG A 180 7.44 11.52 -1.91
C ARG A 180 6.65 11.98 -0.70
N LEU A 181 7.36 12.29 0.37
CA LEU A 181 6.81 12.88 1.58
C LEU A 181 6.89 14.40 1.55
N ARG A 182 5.95 15.07 2.22
CA ARG A 182 5.98 16.53 2.38
C ARG A 182 6.18 16.90 3.84
N HIS A 183 7.02 17.89 4.07
CA HIS A 183 7.23 18.55 5.36
C HIS A 183 7.25 20.06 5.12
N ASN A 184 6.49 20.82 5.92
CA ASN A 184 6.33 22.28 5.76
C ASN A 184 5.96 22.69 4.33
N GLY A 185 5.01 21.97 3.72
CA GLY A 185 4.52 22.23 2.38
C GLY A 185 5.47 21.84 1.23
N ARG A 186 6.72 21.45 1.51
CA ARG A 186 7.71 21.07 0.48
C ARG A 186 7.95 19.57 0.45
N GLU A 187 8.22 19.03 -0.73
CA GLU A 187 8.56 17.61 -0.89
C GLU A 187 10.01 17.37 -0.48
N LEU A 188 10.25 16.33 0.31
CA LEU A 188 11.60 15.98 0.78
C LEU A 188 12.52 15.67 -0.41
N GLN A 189 13.74 16.21 -0.36
CA GLN A 189 14.84 15.89 -1.29
C GLN A 189 15.91 15.03 -0.62
N GLN A 190 15.88 14.95 0.70
CA GLN A 190 16.77 14.13 1.53
C GLN A 190 15.92 13.46 2.60
N LEU A 191 16.35 12.27 3.04
CA LEU A 191 15.63 11.54 4.07
C LEU A 191 15.68 12.29 5.40
N GLN A 192 14.51 12.56 5.98
CA GLN A 192 14.37 13.08 7.34
C GLN A 192 13.71 11.97 8.19
N PRO A 193 14.46 11.29 9.09
CA PRO A 193 13.95 10.10 9.78
C PRO A 193 12.66 10.37 10.57
N ALA A 194 12.57 11.47 11.29
CA ALA A 194 11.37 11.81 12.04
C ALA A 194 10.13 12.01 11.14
N VAL A 195 10.31 12.58 9.94
CA VAL A 195 9.23 12.74 8.95
C VAL A 195 8.82 11.39 8.35
N LEU A 196 9.79 10.49 8.12
CA LEU A 196 9.54 9.12 7.68
C LEU A 196 8.67 8.37 8.69
N ILE A 197 9.10 8.31 9.96
CA ILE A 197 8.42 7.58 11.02
C ILE A 197 7.01 8.14 11.26
N ARG A 198 6.87 9.46 11.40
CA ARG A 198 5.54 10.08 11.58
C ARG A 198 4.64 9.87 10.36
N GLY A 199 5.20 9.96 9.15
CA GLY A 199 4.48 9.71 7.91
C GLY A 199 3.95 8.27 7.84
N LEU A 200 4.79 7.30 8.22
CA LEU A 200 4.48 5.89 8.26
C LEU A 200 3.36 5.57 9.26
N LEU A 201 3.52 5.95 10.53
CA LEU A 201 2.54 5.68 11.59
C LEU A 201 1.19 6.30 11.24
N ARG A 202 1.20 7.53 10.70
CA ARG A 202 -0.01 8.22 10.23
C ARG A 202 -0.69 7.45 9.08
N ARG A 203 0.07 6.88 8.16
CA ARG A 203 -0.48 6.10 7.04
C ARG A 203 -1.12 4.81 7.52
N LEU A 204 -0.43 4.04 8.35
CA LEU A 204 -0.96 2.79 8.92
C LEU A 204 -2.24 3.05 9.72
N SER A 205 -2.22 4.05 10.60
CA SER A 205 -3.38 4.43 11.40
C SER A 205 -4.54 4.93 10.54
N SER A 206 -4.27 5.73 9.49
CA SER A 206 -5.30 6.18 8.55
C SER A 206 -5.93 5.03 7.78
N LEU A 207 -5.14 4.06 7.29
CA LEU A 207 -5.69 2.91 6.57
C LEU A 207 -6.56 2.06 7.50
N ALA A 208 -6.08 1.75 8.71
CA ALA A 208 -6.85 0.98 9.68
C ALA A 208 -8.14 1.71 10.13
N ALA A 209 -8.10 3.04 10.30
CA ALA A 209 -9.26 3.81 10.72
C ALA A 209 -10.36 3.89 9.64
N TYR A 210 -10.01 3.88 8.35
CA TYR A 210 -10.99 3.96 7.26
C TYR A 210 -11.44 2.60 6.73
N TYR A 211 -10.58 1.58 6.79
CA TYR A 211 -10.79 0.31 6.10
C TYR A 211 -10.68 -0.91 7.01
N GLY A 212 -10.52 -0.72 8.32
CA GLY A 212 -10.41 -1.81 9.28
C GLY A 212 -10.93 -1.37 10.64
N THR A 213 -10.27 -1.86 11.68
CA THR A 213 -10.51 -1.43 13.05
C THR A 213 -9.41 -0.45 13.48
N ALA A 214 -9.82 0.77 13.80
CA ALA A 214 -8.94 1.78 14.35
C ALA A 214 -8.16 1.21 15.54
N GLY A 215 -6.84 1.43 15.55
CA GLY A 215 -6.02 1.03 16.69
C GLY A 215 -6.08 2.01 17.84
N ASP A 216 -5.32 1.68 18.89
CA ASP A 216 -4.99 2.62 19.95
C ASP A 216 -4.25 3.83 19.38
N THR A 217 -4.99 4.92 19.20
CA THR A 217 -4.45 6.13 18.60
C THR A 217 -3.51 6.87 19.53
N ASP A 218 -3.68 6.72 20.85
CA ASP A 218 -2.89 7.42 21.84
C ASP A 218 -1.50 6.79 21.94
N ARG A 219 -1.43 5.46 21.83
CA ARG A 219 -0.16 4.74 21.66
C ARG A 219 0.59 5.20 20.41
N LEU A 220 -0.09 5.30 19.26
CA LEU A 220 0.56 5.73 18.02
C LEU A 220 0.98 7.21 18.06
N ALA A 221 0.22 8.07 18.73
CA ALA A 221 0.58 9.46 18.94
C ALA A 221 1.82 9.58 19.83
N THR A 222 1.88 8.82 20.93
CA THR A 222 3.04 8.71 21.82
C THR A 222 4.29 8.25 21.07
N LEU A 223 4.14 7.20 20.24
CA LEU A 223 5.24 6.69 19.43
C LEU A 223 5.71 7.71 18.37
N ALA A 224 4.77 8.42 17.73
CA ALA A 224 5.07 9.47 16.76
C ALA A 224 5.78 10.69 17.38
N ALA A 225 5.51 10.99 18.66
CA ALA A 225 6.21 12.05 19.40
C ALA A 225 7.70 11.74 19.61
N ARG A 226 8.05 10.45 19.69
CA ARG A 226 9.42 9.93 19.85
C ARG A 226 10.18 9.76 18.54
N ALA A 227 9.59 10.14 17.41
CA ALA A 227 10.23 9.96 16.10
C ALA A 227 11.55 10.73 15.94
N ASP A 228 11.78 11.76 16.75
CA ASP A 228 13.04 12.53 16.79
C ASP A 228 14.18 11.77 17.48
N GLU A 229 13.90 10.64 18.16
CA GLU A 229 14.93 9.71 18.67
C GLU A 229 15.62 8.93 17.54
N VAL A 230 15.08 8.97 16.31
CA VAL A 230 15.65 8.26 15.16
C VAL A 230 16.64 9.15 14.41
N MET A 231 17.87 8.68 14.30
CA MET A 231 18.99 9.36 13.66
C MET A 231 19.39 8.67 12.35
N LEU A 232 19.79 9.47 11.37
CA LEU A 232 20.38 8.99 10.12
C LEU A 232 21.88 8.74 10.35
N VAL A 233 22.34 7.51 10.08
CA VAL A 233 23.75 7.11 10.25
C VAL A 233 24.48 7.17 8.92
N THR A 234 23.96 6.47 7.91
CA THR A 234 24.53 6.45 6.56
C THR A 234 23.47 6.75 5.51
N CYS A 235 23.92 7.30 4.39
CA CYS A 235 23.06 7.78 3.32
C CYS A 235 23.73 7.49 1.98
N GLU A 236 23.10 6.63 1.19
CA GLU A 236 23.50 6.27 -0.16
C GLU A 236 22.33 6.54 -1.12
N PRO A 237 22.08 7.81 -1.50
CA PRO A 237 20.99 8.16 -2.40
C PRO A 237 21.20 7.57 -3.79
N ALA A 238 20.12 7.09 -4.41
CA ALA A 238 20.19 6.61 -5.79
C ALA A 238 20.28 7.78 -6.78
N VAL A 239 21.31 7.78 -7.64
CA VAL A 239 21.58 8.84 -8.63
C VAL A 239 20.42 9.05 -9.61
N ALA A 240 19.69 7.97 -9.95
CA ALA A 240 18.55 8.03 -10.88
C ALA A 240 17.28 8.68 -10.28
N CYS A 241 17.25 8.98 -8.97
CA CYS A 241 16.09 9.52 -8.29
C CYS A 241 15.94 11.02 -8.55
N ARG A 242 15.22 11.38 -9.63
CA ARG A 242 15.03 12.79 -10.03
C ARG A 242 14.15 13.61 -9.07
N ARG A 243 13.32 12.96 -8.26
CA ARG A 243 12.35 13.60 -7.37
C ARG A 243 11.98 12.68 -6.22
N GLY A 244 12.01 13.20 -5.00
CA GLY A 244 11.74 12.42 -3.79
C GLY A 244 13.02 11.80 -3.24
N VAL A 245 12.88 10.78 -2.40
CA VAL A 245 13.99 10.09 -1.74
C VAL A 245 14.05 8.64 -2.23
N CYS A 246 15.21 8.20 -2.74
CA CYS A 246 15.47 6.82 -3.14
C CYS A 246 16.89 6.44 -2.72
N GLY A 247 17.14 5.14 -2.55
CA GLY A 247 18.46 4.62 -2.19
C GLY A 247 18.46 3.92 -0.85
N ARG A 248 19.66 3.70 -0.31
CA ARG A 248 19.91 2.95 0.92
C ARG A 248 20.26 3.90 2.06
N TYR A 249 19.70 3.65 3.23
CA TYR A 249 19.88 4.47 4.41
C TYR A 249 19.99 3.58 5.63
N GLN A 250 20.91 3.90 6.55
CA GLN A 250 20.94 3.26 7.86
C GLN A 250 20.45 4.22 8.92
N LEU A 251 19.54 3.76 9.76
CA LEU A 251 18.95 4.54 10.83
C LEU A 251 19.30 3.90 12.18
N ASN A 252 19.51 4.73 13.19
CA ASN A 252 19.68 4.31 14.59
C ASN A 252 18.55 4.91 15.44
N GLY A 253 18.01 4.14 16.40
CA GLY A 253 16.91 4.56 17.26
C GLY A 253 16.28 3.35 17.98
N PRO A 254 15.12 3.51 18.64
CA PRO A 254 14.42 2.41 19.31
C PRO A 254 13.65 1.55 18.29
N PHE A 255 14.38 0.83 17.43
CA PHE A 255 13.79 0.02 16.36
C PHE A 255 13.12 -1.27 16.82
N GLU A 256 13.31 -1.68 18.07
CA GLU A 256 12.43 -2.65 18.71
C GLU A 256 10.95 -2.21 18.70
N GLU A 257 10.70 -0.91 18.85
CA GLU A 257 9.34 -0.35 18.80
C GLU A 257 8.95 0.12 17.39
N PHE A 258 9.87 0.76 16.65
CA PHE A 258 9.57 1.31 15.32
C PHE A 258 9.66 0.27 14.20
N GLY A 259 10.59 -0.67 14.28
CA GLY A 259 10.92 -1.64 13.24
C GLY A 259 9.73 -2.47 12.76
N PRO A 260 8.89 -3.01 13.66
CA PRO A 260 7.71 -3.78 13.25
C PRO A 260 6.71 -2.94 12.45
N TYR A 261 6.50 -1.67 12.81
CA TYR A 261 5.68 -0.76 12.01
C TYR A 261 6.34 -0.42 10.67
N MET A 262 7.67 -0.34 10.60
CA MET A 262 8.36 -0.15 9.33
C MET A 262 8.20 -1.36 8.41
N ALA A 263 8.28 -2.57 8.96
CA ALA A 263 8.05 -3.80 8.22
C ALA A 263 6.61 -3.84 7.68
N LEU A 264 5.61 -3.53 8.49
CA LEU A 264 4.23 -3.35 8.01
C LEU A 264 4.11 -2.26 6.94
N GLY A 265 4.81 -1.15 7.12
CA GLY A 265 4.88 -0.05 6.17
C GLY A 265 5.36 -0.46 4.78
N SER A 266 6.29 -1.41 4.72
CA SER A 266 6.80 -1.94 3.46
C SER A 266 5.71 -2.60 2.61
N LEU A 267 4.67 -3.16 3.25
CA LEU A 267 3.54 -3.82 2.59
C LEU A 267 2.54 -2.83 1.98
N VAL A 268 2.48 -1.60 2.52
CA VAL A 268 1.49 -0.57 2.14
C VAL A 268 2.11 0.66 1.49
N HIS A 269 3.44 0.66 1.32
CA HIS A 269 4.26 1.76 0.82
C HIS A 269 4.04 3.08 1.59
N LEU A 270 4.67 4.17 1.14
CA LEU A 270 4.56 5.46 1.83
C LEU A 270 4.60 6.68 0.90
N GLY A 271 3.86 7.72 1.26
CA GLY A 271 3.91 9.03 0.60
C GLY A 271 3.01 9.16 -0.63
N LYS A 272 3.23 10.21 -1.41
CA LYS A 272 2.39 10.53 -2.57
C LYS A 272 2.63 9.52 -3.70
N GLY A 273 1.55 8.89 -4.16
CA GLY A 273 1.59 7.87 -5.21
C GLY A 273 1.78 6.45 -4.68
N ALA A 274 1.70 6.24 -3.35
CA ALA A 274 1.89 4.92 -2.73
C ALA A 274 0.97 3.82 -3.27
N ALA A 275 -0.27 4.17 -3.61
CA ALA A 275 -1.23 3.25 -4.25
C ALA A 275 -0.77 2.77 -5.64
N TYR A 276 0.13 3.51 -6.28
CA TYR A 276 0.60 3.27 -7.64
C TYR A 276 2.12 3.12 -7.71
N GLY A 277 2.69 2.34 -6.79
CA GLY A 277 4.09 1.91 -6.84
C GLY A 277 5.13 2.89 -6.31
N GLN A 278 4.77 4.11 -5.90
CA GLN A 278 5.72 5.06 -5.33
C GLN A 278 5.98 4.82 -3.83
N GLY A 279 7.17 5.20 -3.34
CA GLY A 279 7.57 5.05 -1.95
C GLY A 279 7.50 3.61 -1.41
N ARG A 280 7.76 2.63 -2.27
CA ARG A 280 8.05 1.25 -1.89
C ARG A 280 9.43 1.24 -1.22
N PHE A 281 9.51 0.53 -0.10
CA PHE A 281 10.76 0.36 0.62
C PHE A 281 10.84 -1.04 1.23
N SER A 282 12.05 -1.46 1.58
CA SER A 282 12.29 -2.60 2.47
C SER A 282 13.00 -2.12 3.72
N VAL A 283 12.88 -2.87 4.81
CA VAL A 283 13.57 -2.62 6.07
C VAL A 283 14.10 -3.93 6.62
N VAL A 284 15.34 -3.91 7.12
CA VAL A 284 15.94 -5.06 7.79
C VAL A 284 16.67 -4.60 9.06
N PRO A 285 16.64 -5.37 10.15
CA PRO A 285 17.43 -5.08 11.35
C PRO A 285 18.93 -5.18 11.03
N LEU A 286 19.71 -4.28 11.62
CA LEU A 286 21.17 -4.34 11.66
C LEU A 286 21.58 -4.72 13.08
N LEU A 287 22.30 -5.83 13.20
CA LEU A 287 22.87 -6.31 14.45
C LEU A 287 24.15 -5.56 14.81
#